data_AF-A0A3G2TDK9-F1
#
_entry.id   AF-A0A3G2TDK9-F1
#
_cell.length_a   1.000
_cell.length_b   1.000
_cell.length_c   1.000
_cell.angle_alpha   90.00
_cell.angle_beta   90.00
_cell.angle_gamma   90.00
#
_symmetry.space_group_name_H-M   'P 1'
#
loop_
_entity.id
_entity.type
_entity.pdbx_description
1 polymer ?
#
loop_
_entity_poly.entity_id
_entity_poly.type
_entity_poly.pdbx_seq_one_letter_code
_entity_poly.pdbx_strand_id
1 'polypeptide(L)'
;MYRNQYKSNTKNIKTMTVTNREAESYPPLTDEEKKHQERLTNLLNKKRRGDWVLVGELLGCEAQAAEKSFKRIHSKNHLAAVEALEKIISNRINLLKP
;
A
#
# COMPACT_ATOMS: atom_id res chain seq x y z
N MET A 1 -4.99 -54.19 -14.99
CA MET A 1 -4.53 -53.17 -15.96
C MET A 1 -5.72 -52.30 -16.35
N TYR A 2 -5.90 -51.14 -15.71
CA TYR A 2 -7.02 -50.23 -16.01
C TYR A 2 -6.54 -49.12 -16.94
N ARG A 3 -7.20 -49.01 -18.10
CA ARG A 3 -6.88 -48.10 -19.20
C ARG A 3 -7.57 -46.74 -18.94
N ASN A 4 -6.78 -45.73 -18.60
CA ASN A 4 -7.20 -44.33 -18.51
C ASN A 4 -7.79 -43.87 -19.85
N GLN A 5 -9.04 -43.42 -19.86
CA GLN A 5 -9.64 -42.64 -20.94
C GLN A 5 -10.12 -41.30 -20.38
N TYR A 6 -9.21 -40.33 -20.31
CA TYR A 6 -9.61 -38.94 -20.08
C TYR A 6 -10.20 -38.39 -21.38
N LYS A 7 -11.53 -38.27 -21.42
CA LYS A 7 -12.25 -37.51 -22.45
C LYS A 7 -12.05 -36.02 -22.19
N SER A 8 -11.28 -35.36 -23.04
CA SER A 8 -11.17 -33.90 -23.10
C SER A 8 -12.51 -33.30 -23.56
N ASN A 9 -13.30 -32.80 -22.61
CA ASN A 9 -14.54 -32.08 -22.90
C ASN A 9 -14.19 -30.59 -23.09
N THR A 10 -13.78 -30.21 -24.29
CA THR A 10 -13.55 -28.83 -24.71
C THR A 10 -14.87 -28.07 -24.79
N LYS A 11 -15.34 -27.58 -23.64
CA LYS A 11 -16.48 -26.66 -23.58
C LYS A 11 -16.04 -25.27 -24.06
N ASN A 12 -16.66 -24.85 -25.15
CA ASN A 12 -16.77 -23.50 -25.69
C ASN A 12 -16.74 -22.42 -24.59
N ILE A 13 -15.57 -21.80 -24.37
CA ILE A 13 -15.47 -20.61 -23.52
C ILE A 13 -15.87 -19.44 -24.40
N LYS A 14 -17.13 -18.99 -24.28
CA LYS A 14 -17.57 -17.72 -24.85
C LYS A 14 -16.65 -16.63 -24.30
N THR A 15 -15.83 -16.05 -25.18
CA THR A 15 -15.04 -14.86 -24.89
C THR A 15 -16.01 -13.73 -24.56
N MET A 16 -16.19 -13.44 -23.27
CA MET A 16 -16.83 -12.20 -22.86
C MET A 16 -15.91 -11.07 -23.31
N THR A 17 -16.38 -10.28 -24.27
CA THR A 17 -15.77 -9.00 -24.65
C THR A 17 -15.64 -8.18 -23.38
N VAL A 18 -14.41 -8.02 -22.90
CA VAL A 18 -14.10 -7.10 -21.81
C VAL A 18 -14.38 -5.70 -22.35
N THR A 19 -15.60 -5.22 -22.13
CA THR A 19 -15.93 -3.82 -22.34
C THR A 19 -14.99 -3.02 -21.46
N ASN A 20 -14.20 -2.13 -22.08
CA ASN A 20 -13.37 -1.16 -21.39
C ASN A 20 -14.17 -0.57 -20.24
N ARG A 21 -13.81 -0.92 -18.99
CA ARG A 21 -14.29 -0.16 -17.84
C ARG A 21 -13.74 1.23 -18.07
N GLU A 22 -14.65 2.16 -18.35
CA GLU A 22 -14.36 3.58 -18.43
C GLU A 22 -13.42 3.90 -17.29
N ALA A 23 -12.24 4.44 -17.61
CA ALA A 23 -11.33 4.93 -16.59
C ALA A 23 -12.12 5.99 -15.83
N GLU A 24 -12.62 5.63 -14.64
CA GLU A 24 -13.32 6.56 -13.76
C GLU A 24 -12.45 7.81 -13.70
N SER A 25 -12.95 8.91 -14.28
CA SER A 25 -12.22 10.17 -14.31
C SER A 25 -12.22 10.69 -12.88
N TYR A 26 -11.23 10.27 -12.10
CA TYR A 26 -11.02 10.79 -10.76
C TYR A 26 -10.92 12.33 -10.87
N PRO A 27 -11.63 13.07 -10.00
CA PRO A 27 -11.54 14.53 -10.01
C PRO A 27 -10.07 14.94 -9.83
N PRO A 28 -9.67 16.08 -10.39
CA PRO A 28 -8.31 16.59 -10.20
C PRO A 28 -8.05 16.79 -8.71
N LEU A 29 -6.87 16.37 -8.26
CA LEU A 29 -6.44 16.52 -6.87
C LEU A 29 -6.53 18.00 -6.44
N THR A 30 -7.15 18.21 -5.29
CA THR A 30 -7.07 19.49 -4.57
C THR A 30 -5.63 19.76 -4.14
N ASP A 31 -5.30 21.02 -3.85
CA ASP A 31 -3.94 21.37 -3.42
C ASP A 31 -3.57 20.75 -2.07
N GLU A 32 -4.55 20.47 -1.20
CA GLU A 32 -4.35 19.75 0.05
C GLU A 32 -4.01 18.28 -0.20
N GLU A 33 -4.71 17.62 -1.11
CA GLU A 33 -4.43 16.24 -1.50
C GLU A 33 -3.06 16.11 -2.17
N LYS A 34 -2.67 17.07 -3.02
CA LYS A 34 -1.32 17.13 -3.60
C LYS A 34 -0.24 17.24 -2.52
N LYS A 35 -0.41 18.17 -1.57
CA LYS A 35 0.54 18.33 -0.46
C LYS A 35 0.63 17.07 0.39
N HIS A 36 -0.50 16.42 0.66
CA HIS A 36 -0.51 15.15 1.39
C HIS A 36 0.22 14.06 0.61
N GLN A 37 -0.02 13.94 -0.70
CA GLN A 37 0.65 12.97 -1.56
C GLN A 37 2.17 13.21 -1.64
N GLU A 38 2.61 14.47 -1.75
CA GLU A 38 4.02 14.84 -1.69
C GLU A 38 4.64 14.44 -0.34
N ARG A 39 3.94 14.72 0.78
CA ARG A 39 4.37 14.30 2.12
C ARG A 39 4.55 12.78 2.20
N LEU A 40 3.56 12.00 1.75
CA LEU A 40 3.63 10.54 1.75
C LEU A 40 4.81 10.02 0.92
N THR A 41 5.00 10.59 -0.27
CA THR A 41 6.09 10.23 -1.19
C THR A 41 7.46 10.51 -0.55
N ASN A 42 7.61 11.68 0.08
CA ASN A 42 8.83 12.06 0.79
C ASN A 42 9.15 11.12 1.95
N LEU A 43 8.13 10.70 2.72
CA LEU A 43 8.31 9.73 3.79
C LEU A 43 8.77 8.37 3.26
N LEU A 44 8.17 7.87 2.17
CA LEU A 44 8.56 6.61 1.54
C LEU A 44 10.00 6.63 1.04
N ASN A 45 10.44 7.74 0.44
CA ASN A 45 11.80 7.90 -0.06
C ASN A 45 12.85 7.92 1.07
N LYS A 46 12.48 8.44 2.24
CA LYS A 46 13.36 8.52 3.42
C LYS A 46 13.29 7.26 4.29
N LYS A 47 12.26 6.44 4.15
CA LYS A 47 12.01 5.26 4.99
C LYS A 47 13.05 4.17 4.73
N ARG A 48 13.62 3.61 5.80
CA ARG A 48 14.53 2.45 5.79
C ARG A 48 13.78 1.17 6.11
N ARG A 49 14.24 0.01 5.62
CA ARG A 49 13.53 -1.28 5.73
C ARG A 49 12.97 -1.56 7.14
N GLY A 50 13.77 -1.32 8.19
CA GLY A 50 13.40 -1.56 9.59
C GLY A 50 12.41 -0.57 10.21
N ASP A 51 12.16 0.58 9.60
CA ASP A 51 11.28 1.60 10.19
C ASP A 51 9.85 1.07 10.39
N TRP A 52 9.37 0.16 9.53
CA TRP A 52 8.03 -0.43 9.70
C TRP A 52 7.88 -1.25 10.97
N VAL A 53 8.96 -1.84 11.48
CA VAL A 53 8.94 -2.57 12.75
C VAL A 53 8.68 -1.58 13.89
N LEU A 54 9.42 -0.47 13.91
CA LEU A 54 9.27 0.59 14.90
C LEU A 54 7.89 1.27 14.81
N VAL A 55 7.36 1.49 13.59
CA VAL A 55 6.00 2.01 13.41
C VAL A 55 4.97 1.02 13.97
N GLY A 56 5.15 -0.28 13.71
CA GLY A 56 4.30 -1.34 14.26
C GLY A 56 4.30 -1.34 15.78
N GLU A 57 5.47 -1.25 16.40
CA GLU A 57 5.63 -1.15 17.86
C GLU A 57 4.88 0.07 18.44
N LEU A 58 5.01 1.25 17.80
CA LEU A 58 4.30 2.47 18.22
C LEU A 58 2.78 2.36 18.10
N LEU A 59 2.30 1.63 17.09
CA LEU A 59 0.87 1.43 16.84
C LEU A 59 0.29 0.20 17.57
N GLY A 60 1.12 -0.60 18.25
CA GLY A 60 0.71 -1.87 18.85
C GLY A 60 0.24 -2.91 17.83
N CYS A 61 0.81 -2.93 16.63
CA CYS A 61 0.47 -3.89 15.58
C CYS A 61 1.69 -4.43 14.83
N GLU A 62 1.49 -5.44 13.99
CA GLU A 62 2.55 -5.99 13.16
C GLU A 62 3.07 -4.98 12.13
N ALA A 63 4.36 -5.05 11.79
CA ALA A 63 5.00 -4.17 10.81
C ALA A 63 4.27 -4.16 9.45
N GLN A 64 3.76 -5.31 9.01
CA GLN A 64 2.99 -5.41 7.77
C GLN A 64 1.63 -4.70 7.86
N ALA A 65 0.99 -4.74 9.03
CA ALA A 65 -0.27 -4.05 9.28
C ALA A 65 -0.07 -2.53 9.34
N ALA A 66 1.03 -2.07 9.94
CA ALA A 66 1.46 -0.68 9.91
C ALA A 66 1.71 -0.18 8.48
N GLU A 67 2.47 -0.93 7.69
CA GLU A 67 2.73 -0.60 6.28
C GLU A 67 1.44 -0.54 5.45
N LYS A 68 0.53 -1.51 5.62
CA LYS A 68 -0.77 -1.51 4.95
C LYS A 68 -1.62 -0.32 5.36
N SER A 69 -1.58 0.06 6.64
CA SER A 69 -2.31 1.23 7.15
C SER A 69 -1.77 2.53 6.56
N PHE A 70 -0.44 2.65 6.43
CA PHE A 70 0.16 3.78 5.74
C PHE A 70 -0.27 3.85 4.27
N LYS A 71 -0.23 2.74 3.52
CA LYS A 71 -0.58 2.73 2.08
C LYS A 71 -2.06 2.97 1.80
N ARG A 72 -2.95 2.63 2.74
CA ARG A 72 -4.40 2.75 2.58
C ARG A 72 -4.88 4.04 3.22
N ILE A 73 -5.12 5.08 2.41
CA ILE A 73 -5.58 6.40 2.88
C ILE A 73 -6.84 6.30 3.76
N HIS A 74 -7.78 5.41 3.41
CA HIS A 74 -9.02 5.20 4.18
C HIS A 74 -8.86 4.25 5.39
N SER A 75 -7.64 3.79 5.70
CA SER A 75 -7.42 3.00 6.91
C SER A 75 -7.66 3.86 8.15
N LYS A 76 -8.35 3.28 9.15
CA LYS A 76 -8.53 3.92 10.46
C LYS A 76 -7.19 4.40 11.07
N ASN A 77 -6.11 3.68 10.80
CA ASN A 77 -4.79 3.96 11.34
C ASN A 77 -3.88 4.70 10.35
N HIS A 78 -4.40 5.22 9.23
CA HIS A 78 -3.58 5.87 8.20
C HIS A 78 -2.79 7.04 8.77
N LEU A 79 -3.48 8.03 9.37
CA LEU A 79 -2.83 9.22 9.93
C LEU A 79 -1.82 8.86 11.02
N ALA A 80 -2.20 7.95 11.93
CA ALA A 80 -1.30 7.49 12.98
C ALA A 80 -0.03 6.80 12.42
N ALA A 81 -0.16 6.01 11.34
CA ALA A 81 0.99 5.40 10.68
C ALA A 81 1.89 6.43 9.96
N VAL A 82 1.30 7.47 9.37
CA VAL A 82 2.05 8.58 8.77
C VAL A 82 2.85 9.34 9.82
N GLU A 83 2.21 9.73 10.92
CA GLU A 83 2.84 10.46 12.02
C GLU A 83 3.94 9.64 12.71
N ALA A 84 3.67 8.36 12.97
CA ALA A 84 4.66 7.46 13.56
C ALA A 84 5.91 7.32 12.68
N LEU A 85 5.73 7.14 11.36
CA LEU A 85 6.85 7.05 10.43
C LEU A 85 7.64 8.36 10.36
N GLU A 86 6.95 9.50 10.32
CA GLU A 86 7.57 10.81 10.33
C GLU A 86 8.40 11.06 11.59
N LYS A 87 7.88 10.68 12.76
CA LYS A 87 8.60 10.76 14.04
C LYS A 87 9.88 9.91 14.01
N ILE A 88 9.81 8.68 13.53
CA ILE A 88 10.98 7.78 13.45
C ILE A 88 12.05 8.36 12.52
N ILE A 89 11.66 8.83 11.33
CA ILE A 89 12.58 9.41 10.36
C ILE A 89 13.22 10.69 10.95
N SER A 90 12.43 11.54 11.60
CA SER A 90 12.90 12.79 12.20
C SER A 90 13.88 12.52 13.34
N ASN A 91 13.55 11.59 14.24
CA ASN A 91 14.45 11.17 15.32
C ASN A 91 15.78 10.66 14.78
N ARG A 92 15.73 9.82 13.74
CA ARG A 92 16.94 9.30 13.10
C ARG A 92 17.78 10.40 12.46
N ILE A 93 17.16 11.35 11.77
CA ILE A 93 17.88 12.50 11.18
C ILE A 93 18.54 13.33 12.27
N ASN A 94 17.83 13.58 13.38
CA ASN A 94 18.35 14.37 14.49
C ASN A 94 19.53 13.68 15.18
N LEU A 95 19.50 12.35 15.33
CA LEU A 95 20.61 11.57 15.90
C LEU A 95 21.85 11.52 14.97
N LEU A 96 21.68 11.80 13.69
CA LEU A 96 22.76 11.79 12.69
C LEU A 96 23.33 13.19 12.42
N LYS A 97 22.78 14.25 13.03
CA LYS A 97 23.36 15.58 13.00
C LYS A 97 24.46 15.66 14.08
N PRO A 98 25.75 15.73 13.73
CA PRO A 98 26.81 16.08 14.67
C PRO A 98 26.68 17.53 15.14
#